data_AF-A0A838YIY6-F1
#
_entry.id   AF-A0A838YIY6-F1
#
_cell.length_a   1.000
_cell.length_b   1.000
_cell.length_c   1.000
_cell.angle_alpha   90.00
_cell.angle_beta   90.00
_cell.angle_gamma   90.00
#
_symmetry.space_group_name_H-M   'P 1'
#
loop_
_entity.id
_entity.type
_entity.pdbx_description
1 polymer ?
#
loop_
_entity_poly.entity_id
_entity_poly.type
_entity_poly.pdbx_seq_one_letter_code
_entity_poly.pdbx_strand_id
1 'polypeptide(L)'
;MSILHKFLALIPGIIFLIFGLGWVFAPQAIAPNFGMTVFEGLGLSSQIGDLGSYFISLSIMIIYAVKTNQPSWLYPPILMLLLTALFRTLATAIHGAPFALDMIAGEVIFAGIFFYVISKSKEAS
;
A
#
# COMPACT_ATOMS: atom_id res chain seq x y z
N MET A 1 7.36 10.28 17.36
CA MET A 1 7.76 10.57 15.96
C MET A 1 8.04 12.06 15.80
N SER A 2 9.19 12.42 15.23
CA SER A 2 9.44 13.82 14.82
C SER A 2 8.58 14.22 13.61
N ILE A 3 8.49 15.52 13.34
CA ILE A 3 7.74 16.07 12.19
C ILE A 3 8.17 15.42 10.86
N LEU A 4 9.48 15.27 10.64
CA LEU A 4 10.01 14.63 9.44
C LEU A 4 9.45 13.21 9.26
N HIS A 5 9.50 12.38 10.31
CA HIS A 5 9.01 11.00 10.25
C HIS A 5 7.50 10.93 10.03
N LYS A 6 6.73 11.89 10.57
CA LYS A 6 5.29 11.99 10.29
C LYS A 6 5.03 12.27 8.82
N PHE A 7 5.78 13.19 8.20
CA PHE A 7 5.66 13.46 6.77
C PHE A 7 6.07 12.26 5.90
N LEU A 8 7.18 11.60 6.24
CA LEU A 8 7.64 10.41 5.52
C LEU A 8 6.59 9.29 5.52
N ALA A 9 5.86 9.10 6.63
CA ALA A 9 4.78 8.12 6.69
C ALA A 9 3.49 8.62 6.02
N LEU A 10 3.11 9.87 6.25
CA LEU A 10 1.80 10.39 5.84
C LEU A 10 1.66 10.56 4.32
N ILE A 11 2.75 10.89 3.60
CA ILE A 11 2.72 11.03 2.14
C ILE A 11 2.24 9.73 1.47
N PRO A 12 2.87 8.55 1.71
CA PRO A 12 2.34 7.27 1.25
C PRO A 12 0.90 6.99 1.73
N GLY A 13 0.58 7.33 2.99
CA GLY A 13 -0.77 7.13 3.53
C GLY A 13 -1.86 7.89 2.78
N ILE A 14 -1.56 9.11 2.30
CA ILE A 14 -2.47 9.91 1.46
C ILE A 14 -2.55 9.33 0.04
N ILE A 15 -1.41 8.91 -0.53
CA ILE A 15 -1.39 8.27 -1.86
C ILE A 15 -2.26 7.01 -1.87
N PHE A 16 -2.12 6.15 -0.86
CA PHE A 16 -2.98 4.97 -0.71
C PHE A 16 -4.44 5.33 -0.47
N LEU A 17 -4.73 6.43 0.23
CA LEU A 17 -6.12 6.89 0.36
C LEU A 17 -6.71 7.22 -1.02
N ILE A 18 -5.96 7.97 -1.84
CA ILE A 18 -6.39 8.36 -3.18
C ILE A 18 -6.63 7.13 -4.05
N PHE A 19 -5.72 6.15 -4.03
CA PHE A 19 -5.92 4.90 -4.78
C PHE A 19 -7.11 4.09 -4.27
N GLY A 20 -7.29 3.98 -2.96
CA GLY A 20 -8.40 3.26 -2.35
C GLY A 20 -9.75 3.89 -2.70
N LEU A 21 -9.89 5.20 -2.54
CA LEU A 21 -11.10 5.93 -2.94
C LEU A 21 -11.31 5.85 -4.46
N GLY A 22 -10.25 5.92 -5.25
CA GLY A 22 -10.34 5.81 -6.69
C GLY A 22 -10.78 4.41 -7.15
N TRP A 23 -10.38 3.32 -6.49
CA TRP A 23 -10.93 1.99 -6.76
C TRP A 23 -12.44 1.92 -6.49
N VAL A 24 -12.93 2.61 -5.45
CA VAL A 24 -14.35 2.63 -5.08
C VAL A 24 -15.18 3.50 -6.03
N PHE A 25 -14.69 4.69 -6.38
CA PHE A 25 -15.49 5.70 -7.09
C PHE A 25 -15.17 5.84 -8.58
N ALA A 26 -13.97 5.47 -9.01
CA ALA A 26 -13.51 5.66 -10.39
C ALA A 26 -12.51 4.57 -10.83
N PRO A 27 -12.88 3.27 -10.77
CA PRO A 27 -11.94 2.18 -11.03
C PRO A 27 -11.31 2.24 -12.43
N GLN A 28 -12.03 2.77 -13.43
CA GLN A 28 -11.51 2.95 -14.80
C GLN A 28 -10.32 3.91 -14.87
N ALA A 29 -10.24 4.90 -13.97
CA ALA A 29 -9.12 5.83 -13.91
C ALA A 29 -7.92 5.27 -13.15
N ILE A 30 -8.15 4.31 -12.24
CA ILE A 30 -7.12 3.81 -11.33
C ILE A 30 -6.48 2.51 -11.83
N ALA A 31 -7.26 1.59 -12.38
CA ALA A 31 -6.80 0.27 -12.82
C ALA A 31 -5.53 0.31 -13.72
N PRO A 32 -5.38 1.27 -14.67
CA PRO A 32 -4.18 1.34 -15.50
C PRO A 32 -2.87 1.55 -14.72
N ASN A 33 -2.92 2.24 -13.57
CA ASN A 33 -1.73 2.42 -12.71
C ASN A 33 -1.20 1.11 -12.14
N PHE A 34 -2.02 0.05 -12.16
CA PHE A 34 -1.69 -1.27 -11.65
C PHE A 34 -1.57 -2.33 -12.76
N GLY A 35 -1.53 -1.90 -14.03
CA GLY A 35 -1.52 -2.80 -15.18
C GLY A 35 -2.80 -3.62 -15.33
N MET A 36 -3.91 -3.15 -14.74
CA MET A 36 -5.18 -3.86 -14.71
C MET A 36 -6.19 -3.21 -15.67
N THR A 37 -7.06 -4.05 -16.23
CA THR A 37 -8.34 -3.63 -16.76
C THR A 37 -9.41 -3.73 -15.68
N VAL A 38 -10.48 -2.95 -15.82
CA VAL A 38 -11.65 -3.08 -14.94
C VAL A 38 -12.43 -4.32 -15.37
N PHE A 39 -12.71 -5.21 -14.41
CA PHE A 39 -13.47 -6.42 -14.67
C PHE A 39 -14.97 -6.13 -14.88
N GLU A 40 -15.69 -7.10 -15.44
CA GLU A 40 -17.14 -7.04 -15.62
C GLU A 40 -17.85 -8.04 -14.68
N GLY A 41 -19.16 -7.84 -14.50
CA GLY A 41 -20.02 -8.72 -13.70
C GLY A 41 -19.54 -8.86 -12.25
N LEU A 42 -19.56 -10.10 -11.72
CA LEU A 42 -19.17 -10.38 -10.35
C LEU A 42 -17.68 -10.08 -10.08
N GLY A 43 -16.82 -10.24 -11.10
CA GLY A 43 -15.39 -9.95 -10.98
C GLY A 43 -15.11 -8.49 -10.61
N LEU A 44 -15.95 -7.55 -11.07
CA LEU A 44 -15.85 -6.13 -10.68
C LEU A 44 -16.02 -5.95 -9.17
N SER A 45 -16.98 -6.67 -8.58
CA SER A 45 -17.26 -6.62 -7.14
C SER A 45 -16.03 -7.08 -6.34
N SER A 46 -15.45 -8.22 -6.70
CA SER A 46 -14.22 -8.72 -6.07
C SER A 46 -13.05 -7.76 -6.26
N GLN A 47 -12.86 -7.23 -7.47
CA GLN A 47 -11.76 -6.31 -7.76
C GLN A 47 -11.85 -5.03 -6.93
N ILE A 48 -13.02 -4.40 -6.84
CA ILE A 48 -13.22 -3.19 -6.03
C ILE A 48 -13.12 -3.52 -4.53
N GLY A 49 -13.72 -4.62 -4.10
CA GLY A 49 -13.69 -5.05 -2.70
C GLY A 49 -12.26 -5.31 -2.22
N ASP A 50 -11.49 -6.09 -2.97
CA ASP A 50 -10.14 -6.49 -2.59
C ASP A 50 -9.17 -5.32 -2.67
N LEU A 51 -9.16 -4.55 -3.76
CA LEU A 51 -8.19 -3.46 -3.93
C LEU A 51 -8.59 -2.19 -3.17
N GLY A 52 -9.88 -1.88 -3.12
CA GLY A 52 -10.40 -0.78 -2.31
C GLY A 52 -10.10 -1.00 -0.83
N SER A 53 -10.40 -2.19 -0.29
CA SER A 53 -10.08 -2.52 1.10
C SER A 53 -8.58 -2.51 1.36
N TYR A 54 -7.77 -3.10 0.48
CA TYR A 54 -6.31 -3.10 0.60
C TYR A 54 -5.75 -1.69 0.79
N PHE A 55 -6.03 -0.77 -0.13
CA PHE A 55 -5.48 0.59 -0.09
C PHE A 55 -6.06 1.45 1.03
N ILE A 56 -7.37 1.33 1.32
CA ILE A 56 -8.00 2.05 2.42
C ILE A 56 -7.44 1.56 3.77
N SER A 57 -7.26 0.25 3.95
CA SER A 57 -6.66 -0.32 5.17
C SER A 57 -5.23 0.18 5.37
N LEU A 58 -4.38 0.18 4.32
CA LEU A 58 -3.05 0.77 4.38
C LEU A 58 -3.12 2.22 4.88
N SER A 59 -3.96 3.03 4.25
CA SER A 59 -4.12 4.44 4.59
C SER A 59 -4.57 4.67 6.04
N ILE A 60 -5.62 3.96 6.49
CA ILE A 60 -6.15 4.09 7.86
C ILE A 60 -5.06 3.78 8.88
N MET A 61 -4.32 2.68 8.70
CA MET A 61 -3.29 2.27 9.66
C MET A 61 -2.13 3.27 9.71
N ILE A 62 -1.70 3.80 8.55
CA ILE A 62 -0.64 4.81 8.47
C ILE A 62 -1.08 6.13 9.12
N ILE A 63 -2.28 6.62 8.80
CA ILE A 63 -2.83 7.86 9.39
C ILE A 63 -3.01 7.68 10.89
N TYR A 64 -3.49 6.51 11.34
CA TYR A 64 -3.62 6.19 12.75
C TYR A 64 -2.27 6.23 13.46
N ALA A 65 -1.23 5.61 12.89
CA ALA A 65 0.13 5.63 13.43
C ALA A 65 0.64 7.07 13.65
N VAL A 66 0.44 7.93 12.66
CA VAL A 66 0.87 9.35 12.70
C VAL A 66 0.04 10.16 13.71
N LYS A 67 -1.29 10.01 13.69
CA LYS A 67 -2.22 10.78 14.54
C LYS A 67 -2.05 10.43 16.02
N THR A 68 -1.87 9.15 16.33
CA THR A 68 -1.70 8.67 17.71
C THR A 68 -0.25 8.64 18.17
N ASN A 69 0.69 8.97 17.28
CA ASN A 69 2.14 8.90 17.53
C ASN A 69 2.60 7.48 17.94
N GLN A 70 1.92 6.44 17.43
CA GLN A 70 2.20 5.02 17.68
C GLN A 70 2.76 4.37 16.41
N PRO A 71 4.09 4.37 16.22
CA PRO A 71 4.72 3.86 14.99
C PRO A 71 4.54 2.35 14.79
N SER A 72 4.19 1.58 15.83
CA SER A 72 3.89 0.15 15.74
C SER A 72 2.75 -0.16 14.74
N TRP A 73 1.84 0.78 14.51
CA TRP A 73 0.77 0.66 13.51
C TRP A 73 1.27 0.69 12.06
N LEU A 74 2.57 0.92 11.82
CA LEU A 74 3.19 0.79 10.51
C LEU A 74 3.66 -0.64 10.18
N TYR A 75 3.71 -1.57 11.14
CA TYR A 75 4.04 -2.97 10.85
C TYR A 75 3.04 -3.67 9.94
N PRO A 76 1.71 -3.55 10.13
CA PRO A 76 0.77 -4.20 9.23
C PRO A 76 0.83 -3.66 7.79
N PRO A 77 0.94 -2.33 7.53
CA PRO A 77 1.24 -1.82 6.19
C PRO A 77 2.51 -2.41 5.56
N ILE A 78 3.61 -2.55 6.33
CA ILE A 78 4.83 -3.20 5.85
C ILE A 78 4.55 -4.64 5.43
N LEU A 79 3.87 -5.42 6.27
CA LEU A 79 3.54 -6.81 5.97
C LEU A 79 2.72 -6.92 4.68
N MET A 80 1.68 -6.09 4.54
CA MET A 80 0.81 -6.11 3.36
C MET A 80 1.58 -5.75 2.08
N LEU A 81 2.42 -4.71 2.11
CA LEU A 81 3.24 -4.31 0.95
C LEU A 81 4.24 -5.40 0.56
N LEU A 82 4.97 -5.98 1.52
CA LEU A 82 5.95 -7.02 1.24
C LEU A 82 5.30 -8.33 0.76
N LEU A 83 4.14 -8.70 1.30
CA LEU A 83 3.37 -9.83 0.78
C LEU A 83 2.88 -9.57 -0.65
N THR A 84 2.49 -8.33 -0.97
CA THR A 84 2.07 -7.98 -2.33
C THR A 84 3.24 -8.09 -3.30
N ALA A 85 4.42 -7.58 -2.94
CA ALA A 85 5.65 -7.70 -3.73
C ALA A 85 6.05 -9.17 -3.95
N LEU A 86 5.95 -9.98 -2.88
CA LEU A 86 6.17 -11.42 -2.95
C LEU A 86 5.20 -12.08 -3.92
N PHE A 87 3.89 -11.82 -3.79
CA PHE A 87 2.89 -12.45 -4.63
C PHE A 87 2.97 -12.00 -6.10
N ARG A 88 3.35 -10.75 -6.39
CA ARG A 88 3.67 -10.32 -7.76
C ARG A 88 4.86 -11.07 -8.34
N THR A 89 5.92 -11.23 -7.55
CA THR A 89 7.11 -11.99 -7.96
C THR A 89 6.76 -13.46 -8.22
N LEU A 90 5.94 -14.06 -7.36
CA LEU A 90 5.46 -15.43 -7.53
C LEU A 90 4.51 -15.55 -8.73
N ALA A 91 3.68 -14.55 -9.02
CA ALA A 91 2.86 -14.54 -10.23
C ALA A 91 3.70 -14.59 -11.51
N THR A 92 4.83 -13.89 -11.55
CA THR A 92 5.80 -14.02 -12.64
C THR A 92 6.41 -15.42 -12.67
N ALA A 93 6.91 -15.92 -11.54
CA ALA A 93 7.62 -17.19 -11.48
C ALA A 93 6.74 -18.42 -11.75
N ILE A 94 5.47 -18.39 -11.34
CA ILE A 94 4.57 -19.55 -11.34
C ILE A 94 3.55 -19.48 -12.47
N HIS A 95 3.04 -18.30 -12.80
CA HIS A 95 1.95 -18.11 -13.77
C HIS A 95 2.39 -17.41 -15.06
N GLY A 96 3.68 -17.06 -15.20
CA GLY A 96 4.22 -16.41 -16.40
C GLY A 96 3.75 -14.96 -16.59
N ALA A 97 3.30 -14.30 -15.52
CA ALA A 97 2.92 -12.89 -15.58
C ALA A 97 4.14 -11.99 -15.84
N PRO A 98 3.98 -10.84 -16.54
CA PRO A 98 5.06 -9.86 -16.66
C PRO A 98 5.61 -9.42 -15.31
N PHE A 99 6.94 -9.24 -15.22
CA PHE A 99 7.56 -8.79 -13.98
C PHE A 99 7.20 -7.33 -13.71
N ALA A 100 6.42 -7.09 -12.65
CA ALA A 100 5.89 -5.79 -12.30
C ALA A 100 6.91 -4.92 -11.52
N LEU A 101 8.07 -4.65 -12.13
CA LEU A 101 9.21 -3.99 -11.49
C LEU A 101 8.81 -2.69 -10.76
N ASP A 102 8.09 -1.79 -11.44
CA ASP A 102 7.73 -0.48 -10.87
C ASP A 102 6.86 -0.61 -9.63
N MET A 103 5.94 -1.58 -9.64
CA MET A 103 5.02 -1.83 -8.53
C MET A 103 5.74 -2.45 -7.34
N ILE A 104 6.56 -3.48 -7.61
CA ILE A 104 7.39 -4.16 -6.61
C ILE A 104 8.36 -3.17 -5.96
N ALA A 105 8.99 -2.31 -6.77
CA ALA A 105 9.87 -1.27 -6.25
C ALA A 105 9.14 -0.31 -5.32
N GLY A 106 7.94 0.17 -5.71
CA GLY A 106 7.10 1.02 -4.85
C GLY A 106 6.74 0.35 -3.51
N GLU A 107 6.34 -0.92 -3.56
CA GLU A 107 5.99 -1.72 -2.37
C GLU A 107 7.18 -1.85 -1.41
N VAL A 108 8.37 -2.19 -1.93
CA VAL A 108 9.60 -2.33 -1.14
C VAL A 108 10.08 -0.98 -0.59
N ILE A 109 10.04 0.09 -1.39
CA ILE A 109 10.47 1.43 -0.98
C ILE A 109 9.58 1.95 0.15
N PHE A 110 8.26 1.86 0.02
CA PHE A 110 7.34 2.32 1.07
C PHE A 110 7.44 1.46 2.34
N ALA A 111 7.58 0.14 2.21
CA ALA A 111 7.86 -0.73 3.35
C ALA A 111 9.17 -0.34 4.07
N GLY A 112 10.23 -0.05 3.32
CA GLY A 112 11.51 0.43 3.86
C GLY A 112 11.39 1.78 4.59
N ILE A 113 10.64 2.73 4.03
CA ILE A 113 10.36 4.02 4.66
C ILE A 113 9.62 3.82 5.99
N PHE A 114 8.60 2.98 6.03
CA PHE A 114 7.85 2.71 7.25
C PHE A 114 8.70 2.01 8.31
N PHE A 115 9.54 1.06 7.90
CA PHE A 115 10.48 0.40 8.80
C PHE A 115 11.49 1.40 9.39
N TYR A 116 12.02 2.29 8.57
CA TYR A 116 12.90 3.37 9.00
C TYR A 116 12.23 4.32 10.00
N VAL A 117 10.97 4.70 9.75
CA VAL A 117 10.18 5.53 10.69
C VAL A 117 10.01 4.82 12.05
N ILE A 118 9.77 3.50 12.04
CA ILE A 118 9.69 2.72 13.27
C ILE A 118 11.04 2.69 14.00
N SER A 119 12.14 2.38 13.29
CA SER A 119 13.46 2.22 13.92
C SER A 119 13.91 3.51 14.62
N LYS A 120 13.73 4.66 13.97
CA LYS A 120 14.04 5.98 14.55
C LYS A 120 13.11 6.42 15.66
N SER A 121 11.91 5.83 15.75
CA SER A 121 11.01 6.11 16.85
C SER A 121 11.33 5.31 18.12
N LYS A 122 11.99 4.14 17.99
CA LYS A 122 12.49 3.34 19.13
C LYS A 122 13.78 3.90 19.73
N GLU A 123 14.64 4.50 18.90
CA GLU A 123 15.87 5.15 19.39
C GLU A 123 15.60 6.39 20.26
N ALA A 124 14.38 6.95 20.20
CA ALA A 124 13.98 8.18 20.89
C ALA A 124 13.16 7.97 22.19
N SER A 125 12.96 6.70 22.61
CA SER A 125 12.24 6.30 23.82
C SER A 125 13.18 5.70 24.85
#